data_AF-A0A7C6A0W5-F1
#
_entry.id   AF-A0A7C6A0W5-F1
#
_cell.length_a   1.000
_cell.length_b   1.000
_cell.length_c   1.000
_cell.angle_alpha   90.00
_cell.angle_beta   90.00
_cell.angle_gamma   90.00
#
_symmetry.space_group_name_H-M   'P 1'
#
loop_
_entity.id
_entity.type
_entity.pdbx_description
1 polymer ?
#
loop_
_entity_poly.entity_id
_entity_poly.type
_entity_poly.pdbx_seq_one_letter_code
_entity_poly.pdbx_strand_id
1 'polypeptide(L)'
;MANRAKGPGDGGELPLRIWLNEEPIHTLASWRGFYGALVEALEKTGQNDILEDMRKQKDIVSSKLERRKRDGKPYEASAYKPLSQGQYLFVHLSAERIRKKIRDLLVLLNVPPGTFRVEYEGDFFTLP
;
A
#
# COMPACT_ATOMS: atom_id res chain seq x y z
N MET A 1 -22.26 -16.72 -32.34
CA MET A 1 -21.13 -16.43 -33.24
C MET A 1 -20.15 -15.53 -32.51
N ALA A 2 -18.90 -15.96 -32.41
CA ALA A 2 -17.80 -15.19 -31.85
C ALA A 2 -17.33 -14.10 -32.84
N ASN A 3 -16.86 -12.96 -32.34
CA ASN A 3 -15.44 -12.64 -32.47
C ASN A 3 -14.99 -11.44 -31.62
N ARG A 4 -13.84 -11.66 -30.98
CA ARG A 4 -13.02 -10.69 -30.25
C ARG A 4 -12.35 -9.73 -31.22
N ALA A 5 -12.14 -8.50 -30.78
CA ALA A 5 -10.91 -7.77 -31.07
C ALA A 5 -10.28 -7.37 -29.73
N LYS A 6 -9.27 -8.15 -29.32
CA LYS A 6 -8.37 -7.86 -28.21
C LYS A 6 -7.17 -7.15 -28.85
N GLY A 7 -7.07 -5.83 -28.72
CA GLY A 7 -5.87 -5.08 -29.07
C GLY A 7 -4.87 -5.10 -27.91
N PRO A 8 -3.55 -5.07 -28.18
CA PRO A 8 -2.52 -4.96 -27.14
C PRO A 8 -2.24 -3.49 -26.81
N GLY A 9 -2.07 -3.17 -25.52
CA GLY A 9 -1.40 -1.94 -25.08
C GLY A 9 -2.30 -0.76 -24.75
N ASP A 10 -2.83 -0.73 -23.52
CA ASP A 10 -2.49 0.29 -22.51
C ASP A 10 -3.04 -0.23 -21.18
N GLY A 11 -2.20 -0.94 -20.42
CA GLY A 11 -2.57 -1.52 -19.12
C GLY A 11 -2.63 -0.45 -18.04
N GLY A 12 -3.40 0.62 -18.27
CA GLY A 12 -3.64 1.67 -17.30
C GLY A 12 -4.40 1.07 -16.12
N GLU A 13 -3.69 0.74 -15.05
CA GLU A 13 -4.32 0.46 -13.76
C GLU A 13 -5.28 1.63 -13.47
N LEU A 14 -6.57 1.33 -13.32
CA LEU A 14 -7.55 2.36 -12.98
C LEU A 14 -7.12 2.99 -11.65
N PRO A 15 -7.02 4.32 -11.59
CA PRO A 15 -6.42 4.96 -10.43
C PRO A 15 -7.30 4.76 -9.19
N LEU A 16 -6.65 4.44 -8.09
CA LEU A 16 -7.23 4.41 -6.75
C LEU A 16 -7.52 5.85 -6.30
N ARG A 17 -8.79 6.19 -6.11
CA ARG A 17 -9.21 7.52 -5.63
C ARG A 17 -9.51 7.45 -4.14
N ILE A 18 -9.04 8.44 -3.39
CA ILE A 18 -9.18 8.52 -1.94
C ILE A 18 -9.90 9.81 -1.57
N TRP A 19 -10.94 9.67 -0.76
CA TRP A 19 -11.60 10.78 -0.08
C TRP A 19 -11.31 10.74 1.41
N LEU A 20 -11.11 11.91 2.00
CA LEU A 20 -11.02 12.15 3.44
C LEU A 20 -12.22 13.00 3.83
N ASN A 21 -13.10 12.50 4.70
CA ASN A 21 -14.32 13.21 5.11
C ASN A 21 -15.12 13.75 3.92
N GLU A 22 -15.32 12.90 2.91
CA GLU A 22 -16.03 13.22 1.64
C GLU A 22 -15.30 14.19 0.69
N GLU A 23 -14.14 14.72 1.06
CA GLU A 23 -13.31 15.55 0.17
C GLU A 23 -12.26 14.72 -0.57
N PRO A 24 -12.14 14.83 -1.90
CA PRO A 24 -11.12 14.10 -2.66
C PRO A 24 -9.73 14.64 -2.31
N ILE A 25 -8.90 13.81 -1.67
CA ILE A 25 -7.57 14.22 -1.23
C ILE A 25 -6.46 13.78 -2.18
N HIS A 26 -6.58 12.59 -2.78
CA HIS A 26 -5.53 12.04 -3.62
C HIS A 26 -6.05 11.00 -4.62
N THR A 27 -5.39 11.01 -5.77
CA THR A 27 -5.48 9.95 -6.77
C THR A 27 -4.14 9.22 -6.80
N LEU A 28 -4.14 7.95 -6.42
CA LEU A 28 -2.97 7.07 -6.41
C LEU A 28 -3.11 5.99 -7.47
N ALA A 29 -2.00 5.46 -7.97
CA ALA A 29 -2.06 4.41 -8.99
C ALA A 29 -2.62 3.07 -8.45
N SER A 30 -2.39 2.75 -7.16
CA SER A 30 -2.78 1.44 -6.60
C SER A 30 -2.80 1.40 -5.07
N TRP A 31 -3.34 0.32 -4.51
CA TRP A 31 -3.29 0.00 -3.07
C TRP A 31 -1.86 0.00 -2.49
N ARG A 32 -0.86 -0.44 -3.28
CA ARG A 32 0.56 -0.37 -2.89
C ARG A 32 1.02 1.07 -2.70
N GLY A 33 0.59 1.95 -3.61
CA GLY A 33 0.84 3.38 -3.51
C GLY A 33 0.26 3.96 -2.23
N PHE A 34 -1.00 3.62 -1.92
CA PHE A 34 -1.66 4.09 -0.71
C PHE A 34 -0.96 3.61 0.57
N TYR A 35 -0.65 2.32 0.65
CA TYR A 35 0.10 1.77 1.79
C TYR A 35 1.45 2.47 1.97
N GLY A 36 2.18 2.69 0.87
CA GLY A 36 3.44 3.41 0.91
C GLY A 36 3.30 4.87 1.36
N ALA A 37 2.25 5.58 0.96
CA ALA A 37 2.00 6.95 1.36
C ALA A 37 1.66 7.04 2.86
N LEU A 38 0.87 6.08 3.37
CA LEU A 38 0.53 6.02 4.79
C LEU A 38 1.78 5.79 5.66
N VAL A 39 2.67 4.88 5.24
CA VAL A 39 3.93 4.63 5.97
C VAL A 39 4.87 5.84 5.93
N GLU A 40 4.97 6.53 4.79
CA GLU A 40 5.73 7.79 4.72
C GLU A 40 5.14 8.88 5.64
N ALA A 41 3.81 8.94 5.78
CA ALA A 41 3.17 9.86 6.71
C ALA A 41 3.50 9.50 8.17
N LEU A 42 3.57 8.21 8.51
CA LEU A 42 4.02 7.75 9.83
C LEU A 42 5.48 8.17 10.12
N GLU A 43 6.38 8.05 9.15
CA GLU A 43 7.78 8.51 9.30
C GLU A 43 7.84 10.02 9.59
N LYS A 44 7.05 10.82 8.87
CA LYS A 44 7.03 12.28 9.03
C LYS A 44 6.39 12.74 10.33
N THR A 45 5.39 12.00 10.82
CA THR A 45 4.67 12.33 12.06
C THR A 45 5.34 11.77 13.32
N GLY A 46 6.42 11.00 13.17
CA GLY A 46 7.20 10.50 14.31
C GLY A 46 6.51 9.40 15.13
N GLN A 47 5.63 8.61 14.50
CA GLN A 47 4.92 7.48 15.12
C GLN A 47 5.84 6.27 15.31
N ASN A 48 6.89 6.44 16.11
CA ASN A 48 8.01 5.49 16.21
C ASN A 48 7.59 4.09 16.69
N ASP A 49 6.67 4.00 17.66
CA ASP A 49 6.22 2.70 18.19
C ASP A 49 5.60 1.82 17.09
N ILE A 50 4.76 2.41 16.24
CA ILE A 50 4.15 1.71 15.09
C ILE A 50 5.24 1.29 14.10
N LEU A 51 6.17 2.19 13.79
CA LEU A 51 7.27 1.91 12.85
C LEU A 51 8.20 0.80 13.37
N GLU A 52 8.48 0.76 14.67
CA GLU A 52 9.27 -0.31 15.29
C GLU A 52 8.57 -1.67 15.16
N ASP A 53 7.26 -1.73 15.39
CA ASP A 53 6.51 -2.97 15.21
C ASP A 53 6.47 -3.41 13.74
N MET A 54 6.37 -2.47 12.80
CA MET A 54 6.51 -2.78 11.37
C MET A 54 7.90 -3.33 11.02
N ARG A 55 8.97 -2.83 11.65
CA ARG A 55 10.33 -3.37 11.49
C ARG A 55 10.46 -4.78 12.07
N LYS A 56 9.89 -5.05 13.25
CA LYS A 56 9.86 -6.41 13.85
C LYS A 56 9.14 -7.42 12.95
N GLN A 57 8.05 -7.00 12.30
CA GLN A 57 7.30 -7.80 11.32
C GLN A 57 7.99 -7.88 9.96
N LYS A 58 9.17 -7.24 9.81
CA LYS A 58 9.94 -7.11 8.57
C LYS A 58 9.21 -6.38 7.46
N ASP A 59 8.13 -5.65 7.74
CA ASP A 59 7.42 -4.88 6.71
C ASP A 59 8.27 -3.69 6.28
N ILE A 60 9.02 -3.10 7.22
CA ILE A 60 10.10 -2.17 6.93
C ILE A 60 11.43 -2.89 7.17
N VAL A 61 12.34 -2.80 6.20
CA VAL A 61 13.68 -3.41 6.28
C VAL A 61 14.75 -2.37 5.98
N SER A 62 15.91 -2.49 6.60
CA SER A 62 17.06 -1.62 6.34
C SER A 62 17.77 -2.01 5.04
N SER A 63 17.63 -3.26 4.60
CA SER A 63 18.16 -3.76 3.33
C SER A 63 17.19 -4.72 2.63
N LYS A 64 17.13 -4.63 1.29
CA LYS A 64 16.35 -5.54 0.44
C LYS A 64 16.77 -7.02 0.58
N LEU A 65 17.93 -7.30 1.16
CA LEU A 65 18.44 -8.67 1.39
C LEU A 65 17.80 -9.37 2.60
N GLU A 66 17.15 -8.61 3.49
CA GLU A 66 16.54 -9.13 4.72
C GLU A 66 15.30 -9.98 4.47
N ARG A 67 14.59 -9.74 3.36
CA ARG A 67 13.50 -10.60 2.91
C ARG A 67 13.94 -11.42 1.69
N ARG A 68 13.69 -12.72 1.80
CA ARG A 68 13.95 -13.72 0.77
C ARG A 68 12.72 -14.59 0.59
N LYS A 69 12.55 -15.10 -0.62
CA LYS A 69 11.55 -16.11 -0.95
C LYS A 69 11.87 -17.40 -0.17
N ARG A 70 10.93 -18.35 -0.16
CA ARG A 70 11.09 -19.64 0.53
C ARG A 70 12.28 -20.46 0.02
N ASP A 71 12.64 -20.28 -1.25
CA ASP A 71 13.80 -20.91 -1.90
C ASP A 71 15.13 -20.18 -1.59
N GLY A 72 15.12 -19.15 -0.73
CA GLY A 72 16.29 -18.37 -0.36
C GLY A 72 16.68 -17.29 -1.36
N LYS A 73 16.01 -17.19 -2.52
CA LYS A 73 16.27 -16.16 -3.52
C LYS A 73 15.75 -14.79 -3.04
N PRO A 74 16.42 -13.68 -3.41
CA PRO A 74 15.91 -12.36 -3.11
C PRO A 74 14.60 -12.08 -3.84
N TYR A 75 13.81 -11.17 -3.27
CA TYR A 75 12.70 -10.57 -4.00
C TYR A 75 13.21 -9.56 -5.04
N GLU A 76 12.44 -9.37 -6.10
CA GLU A 76 12.70 -8.36 -7.13
C GLU A 76 12.71 -6.94 -6.54
N ALA A 77 13.37 -6.00 -7.22
CA ALA A 77 13.41 -4.60 -6.76
C ALA A 77 12.02 -3.97 -6.61
N SER A 78 11.06 -4.35 -7.46
CA SER A 78 9.65 -3.91 -7.43
C SER A 78 8.88 -4.42 -6.21
N ALA A 79 9.44 -5.37 -5.44
CA ALA A 79 8.84 -5.82 -4.20
C ALA A 79 8.99 -4.83 -3.05
N TYR A 80 9.79 -3.79 -3.24
CA TYR A 80 10.12 -2.81 -2.23
C TYR A 80 9.83 -1.39 -2.73
N LYS A 81 9.29 -0.56 -1.84
CA LYS A 81 9.21 0.89 -2.02
C LYS A 81 10.29 1.54 -1.13
N PRO A 82 11.18 2.38 -1.67
CA PRO A 82 12.13 3.13 -0.85
C PRO A 82 11.38 4.14 0.02
N LEU A 83 11.80 4.26 1.27
CA LEU A 83 11.31 5.24 2.23
C LEU A 83 12.28 6.42 2.35
N SER A 84 11.81 7.52 2.92
CA SER A 84 12.55 8.79 2.99
C SER A 84 13.82 8.68 3.85
N GLN A 85 13.82 7.81 4.85
CA GLN A 85 14.94 7.59 5.78
C GLN A 85 15.93 6.52 5.30
N GLY A 86 15.91 6.16 4.01
CA GLY A 86 16.83 5.18 3.44
C GLY A 86 16.48 3.71 3.74
N GLN A 87 15.36 3.47 4.40
CA GLN A 87 14.78 2.13 4.61
C GLN A 87 13.91 1.72 3.41
N TYR A 88 13.44 0.47 3.42
CA TYR A 88 12.58 -0.08 2.37
C TYR A 88 11.31 -0.68 2.96
N LEU A 89 10.16 -0.28 2.42
CA LEU A 89 8.87 -0.89 2.70
C LEU A 89 8.64 -2.07 1.77
N PHE A 90 8.37 -3.25 2.31
CA PHE A 90 7.97 -4.42 1.54
C PHE A 90 6.52 -4.31 1.09
N VAL A 91 6.29 -4.25 -0.22
CA VAL A 91 4.97 -4.05 -0.85
C VAL A 91 4.54 -5.23 -1.73
N HIS A 92 5.35 -6.28 -1.84
CA HIS A 92 5.00 -7.51 -2.56
C HIS A 92 4.07 -8.41 -1.74
N LEU A 93 2.86 -7.90 -1.54
CA LEU A 93 1.76 -8.55 -0.86
C LEU A 93 0.56 -8.63 -1.82
N SER A 94 -0.36 -9.55 -1.55
CA SER A 94 -1.65 -9.56 -2.25
C SER A 94 -2.44 -8.29 -1.91
N ALA A 95 -3.32 -7.85 -2.82
CA ALA A 95 -4.14 -6.65 -2.60
C ALA A 95 -4.97 -6.75 -1.30
N GLU A 96 -5.50 -7.94 -0.98
CA GLU A 96 -6.20 -8.19 0.28
C GLU A 96 -5.30 -7.97 1.51
N ARG A 97 -4.08 -8.49 1.50
CA ARG A 97 -3.12 -8.29 2.60
C ARG A 97 -2.73 -6.82 2.74
N ILE A 98 -2.57 -6.10 1.64
CA ILE A 98 -2.28 -4.66 1.66
C ILE A 98 -3.45 -3.89 2.27
N ARG A 99 -4.68 -4.17 1.83
CA ARG A 99 -5.89 -3.54 2.40
C ARG A 99 -6.01 -3.82 3.89
N LYS A 100 -5.72 -5.04 4.33
CA LYS A 100 -5.68 -5.38 5.77
C LYS A 100 -4.62 -4.56 6.50
N LYS A 101 -3.39 -4.49 5.98
CA LYS A 101 -2.31 -3.68 6.59
C LYS A 101 -2.68 -2.20 6.70
N ILE A 102 -3.28 -1.62 5.65
CA ILE A 102 -3.78 -0.24 5.69
C ILE A 102 -4.81 -0.07 6.79
N ARG A 103 -5.81 -0.96 6.86
CA ARG A 103 -6.84 -0.94 7.90
C ARG A 103 -6.24 -0.99 9.30
N ASP A 104 -5.33 -1.94 9.53
CA ASP A 104 -4.69 -2.12 10.84
C ASP A 104 -3.93 -0.85 11.25
N LEU A 105 -3.22 -0.19 10.30
CA LEU A 105 -2.54 1.08 10.56
C LEU A 105 -3.50 2.23 10.89
N LEU A 106 -4.62 2.35 10.16
CA LEU A 106 -5.63 3.39 10.43
C LEU A 106 -6.26 3.21 11.82
N VAL A 107 -6.51 1.96 12.23
CA VAL A 107 -6.98 1.64 13.59
C VAL A 107 -5.94 2.03 14.64
N LEU A 108 -4.65 1.70 14.43
CA LEU A 108 -3.58 2.08 15.35
C LEU A 108 -3.45 3.61 15.50
N LEU A 109 -3.76 4.34 14.44
CA LEU A 109 -3.80 5.80 14.43
C LEU A 109 -5.08 6.39 15.04
N ASN A 110 -5.98 5.55 15.55
CA ASN A 110 -7.31 5.93 16.05
C ASN A 110 -8.10 6.78 15.03
N VAL A 111 -7.95 6.47 13.74
CA VAL A 111 -8.77 7.10 12.70
C VAL A 111 -10.23 6.66 12.91
N PRO A 112 -11.19 7.60 12.85
CA PRO A 112 -12.60 7.25 12.96
C PRO A 112 -13.12 6.50 11.73
N PRO A 113 -13.98 5.47 11.92
CA PRO A 113 -14.57 4.77 10.80
C PRO A 113 -15.33 5.69 9.85
N GLY A 114 -15.11 5.50 8.55
CA GLY A 114 -15.73 6.34 7.53
C GLY A 114 -14.93 7.60 7.18
N THR A 115 -13.86 7.92 7.90
CA THR A 115 -12.98 9.04 7.56
C THR A 115 -12.36 8.86 6.17
N PHE A 116 -11.98 7.64 5.79
CA PHE A 116 -11.48 7.36 4.45
C PHE A 116 -12.49 6.56 3.61
N ARG A 117 -12.79 7.07 2.42
CA ARG A 117 -13.46 6.33 1.35
C ARG A 117 -12.48 6.11 0.21
N VAL A 118 -12.50 4.92 -0.38
CA VAL A 118 -11.63 4.55 -1.49
C VAL A 118 -12.45 3.98 -2.64
N GLU A 119 -12.20 4.43 -3.86
CA GLU A 119 -12.73 3.85 -5.10
C GLU A 119 -11.58 3.16 -5.83
N TYR A 120 -11.78 1.91 -6.20
CA TYR A 120 -10.80 1.13 -6.97
C TYR A 120 -11.53 0.24 -7.96
N GLU A 121 -11.22 0.37 -9.26
CA GLU A 121 -11.86 -0.39 -10.34
C GLU A 121 -13.40 -0.30 -10.36
N GLY A 122 -13.97 0.81 -9.85
CA GLY A 122 -15.42 1.04 -9.76
C GLY A 122 -16.07 0.53 -8.47
N ASP A 123 -15.33 -0.20 -7.64
CA ASP A 123 -15.79 -0.64 -6.31
C ASP A 123 -15.44 0.41 -5.24
N PHE A 124 -16.39 0.65 -4.33
CA PHE A 124 -16.22 1.57 -3.20
C PHE A 124 -15.97 0.82 -1.90
N PHE A 125 -14.96 1.27 -1.15
CA PHE A 125 -14.56 0.74 0.15
C PHE A 125 -14.55 1.85 1.18
N THR A 126 -15.20 1.61 2.31
CA THR A 126 -15.07 2.46 3.49
C THR A 126 -13.99 1.86 4.39
N LEU A 127 -13.02 2.68 4.78
CA LEU A 127 -11.98 2.27 5.71
C LEU A 127 -12.31 2.78 7.12
N PRO A 128 -11.89 2.01 8.16
CA PRO A 128 -11.88 2.48 9.54
C PRO A 128 -11.04 3.73 9.72
#